data_AF-A0A7L3WAW4-F1
#
_entry.id   AF-A0A7L3WAW4-F1
#
_cell.length_a   1.000
_cell.length_b   1.000
_cell.length_c   1.000
_cell.angle_alpha   90.00
_cell.angle_beta   90.00
_cell.angle_gamma   90.00
#
_symmetry.space_group_name_H-M   'P 1'
#
loop_
_entity.id
_entity.type
_entity.pdbx_description
1 polymer ?
#
loop_
_entity_poly.entity_id
_entity_poly.type
_entity_poly.pdbx_seq_one_letter_code
_entity_poly.pdbx_strand_id
1 'polypeptide(L)'
;SDLPLPQAEVFKQGFNQKLQEGQKKLHQMWLDWSRKSFEESGDEVFAEPEEMESLALLMACSITHQLQVTCYKIVSAIQGLPSSLQGKVKQSLSTIEELHTSFSTANSLQDLSIGVLTQRKLAVIQEYMEELLDYLKTNIPLSWLVGPFSPREEEE
;
A
#
# COMPACT_ATOMS: atom_id res chain seq x y z
N SER A 1 1.47 10.03 34.06
CA SER A 1 0.09 9.91 33.58
C SER A 1 0.14 9.76 32.07
N ASP A 2 0.32 8.53 31.59
CA ASP A 2 0.30 8.25 30.16
C ASP A 2 -1.15 8.07 29.72
N LEU A 3 -1.71 9.11 29.12
CA LEU A 3 -2.99 9.03 28.45
C LEU A 3 -2.81 8.08 27.25
N PRO A 4 -3.64 7.04 27.09
CA PRO A 4 -3.54 6.16 25.93
C PRO A 4 -3.83 6.98 24.66
N LEU A 5 -2.93 6.87 23.67
CA LEU A 5 -3.08 7.53 22.38
C LEU A 5 -4.43 7.14 21.75
N PRO A 6 -5.15 8.10 21.12
CA PRO A 6 -6.38 7.80 20.38
C PRO A 6 -6.12 6.68 19.38
N GLN A 7 -7.05 5.74 19.25
CA GLN A 7 -6.88 4.55 18.39
C GLN A 7 -6.56 4.88 16.92
N ALA A 8 -7.03 6.05 16.44
CA ALA A 8 -6.68 6.58 15.13
C ALA A 8 -5.16 6.86 15.00
N GLU A 9 -4.51 7.33 16.06
CA GLU A 9 -3.08 7.62 16.08
C GLU A 9 -2.26 6.31 16.09
N VAL A 10 -2.71 5.30 16.83
CA VAL A 10 -2.09 3.96 16.85
C VAL A 10 -2.19 3.27 15.48
N PHE A 11 -3.36 3.36 14.84
CA PHE A 11 -3.57 2.86 13.49
C PHE A 11 -2.66 3.55 12.46
N LYS A 12 -2.61 4.88 12.51
CA LYS A 12 -1.73 5.70 11.66
C LYS A 12 -0.26 5.37 11.88
N GLN A 13 0.16 5.13 13.12
CA GLN A 13 1.53 4.73 13.44
C GLN A 13 1.85 3.35 12.85
N GLY A 14 0.99 2.36 13.07
CA GLY A 14 1.16 1.00 12.51
C GLY A 14 1.17 0.99 10.99
N PHE A 15 0.35 1.84 10.35
CA PHE A 15 0.35 2.03 8.91
C PHE A 15 1.69 2.59 8.39
N ASN A 16 2.16 3.68 8.99
CA ASN A 16 3.44 4.29 8.63
C ASN A 16 4.62 3.33 8.83
N GLN A 17 4.58 2.50 9.88
CA GLN A 17 5.62 1.52 10.16
C GLN A 17 5.71 0.44 9.09
N LYS A 18 4.57 -0.14 8.67
CA LYS A 18 4.54 -1.17 7.61
C LYS A 18 4.91 -0.61 6.25
N LEU A 19 4.49 0.62 5.95
CA LEU A 19 4.91 1.32 4.73
C LEU A 19 6.43 1.53 4.70
N GLN A 20 7.00 1.98 5.82
CA GLN A 20 8.44 2.15 5.98
C GLN A 20 9.21 0.83 5.86
N GLU A 21 8.72 -0.25 6.46
CA GLU A 21 9.34 -1.58 6.35
C GLU A 21 9.30 -2.11 4.91
N GLY A 22 8.18 -1.90 4.21
CA GLY A 22 8.03 -2.17 2.79
C GLY A 22 9.01 -1.39 1.91
N GLN A 23 9.18 -0.09 2.18
CA GLN A 23 10.15 0.76 1.52
C GLN A 23 11.60 0.32 1.78
N LYS A 24 11.94 -0.06 3.02
CA LYS A 24 13.27 -0.59 3.37
C LYS A 24 13.57 -1.88 2.63
N LYS A 25 12.60 -2.79 2.55
CA LYS A 25 12.74 -4.05 1.81
C LYS A 25 12.96 -3.78 0.31
N LEU A 26 12.20 -2.85 -0.28
CA LEU A 26 12.38 -2.43 -1.66
C LEU A 26 13.76 -1.81 -1.90
N HIS A 27 14.20 -0.92 -1.01
CA HIS A 27 15.52 -0.30 -1.08
C HIS A 27 16.66 -1.32 -0.94
N GLN A 28 16.49 -2.33 -0.07
CA GLN A 28 17.45 -3.41 0.06
C GLN A 28 17.52 -4.26 -1.21
N MET A 29 16.36 -4.65 -1.76
CA MET A 29 16.30 -5.38 -3.04
C MET A 29 16.96 -4.58 -4.17
N TRP A 30 16.79 -3.26 -4.20
CA TRP A 30 17.46 -2.36 -5.14
C TRP A 30 18.99 -2.39 -4.98
N LEU A 31 19.50 -2.29 -3.74
CA LEU A 31 20.94 -2.33 -3.47
C LEU A 31 21.56 -3.69 -3.85
N ASP A 32 20.89 -4.79 -3.50
CA ASP A 32 21.37 -6.14 -3.79
C ASP A 32 21.40 -6.41 -5.30
N TRP A 33 20.41 -5.92 -6.05
CA TRP A 33 20.39 -6.02 -7.51
C TRP A 33 21.41 -5.12 -8.19
N SER A 34 21.52 -3.84 -7.78
CA SER A 34 22.50 -2.92 -8.36
C SER A 34 23.92 -3.49 -8.27
N ARG A 35 24.28 -4.08 -7.13
CA ARG A 35 25.56 -4.77 -6.95
C ARG A 35 25.75 -5.93 -7.93
N LYS A 36 24.71 -6.72 -8.17
CA LYS A 36 24.76 -7.87 -9.09
C LYS A 36 24.94 -7.44 -10.56
N SER A 37 24.30 -6.34 -10.97
CA SER A 37 24.47 -5.76 -12.31
C SER A 37 25.89 -5.25 -12.56
N PHE A 38 26.56 -4.67 -11.55
CA PHE A 38 27.96 -4.22 -11.66
C PHE A 38 28.99 -5.36 -11.60
N GLU A 39 28.66 -6.53 -11.04
CA GLU A 39 29.58 -7.67 -10.96
C GLU A 39 29.57 -8.56 -12.22
N GLU A 40 28.47 -8.57 -12.99
CA GLU A 40 28.38 -9.32 -14.27
C GLU A 40 28.99 -8.56 -15.45
N SER A 41 28.99 -7.22 -15.44
CA SER A 41 29.68 -6.39 -16.44
C SER A 41 30.94 -5.78 -15.84
N GLY A 42 32.11 -6.37 -16.10
CA GLY A 42 33.41 -5.83 -15.67
C GLY A 42 33.82 -4.49 -16.29
N ASP A 43 32.87 -3.69 -16.76
CA ASP A 43 33.04 -2.41 -17.43
C ASP A 43 31.92 -1.46 -16.97
N GLU A 44 32.22 -0.16 -16.80
CA GLU A 44 31.27 0.90 -16.44
C GLU A 44 30.22 1.09 -17.55
N VAL A 45 29.28 0.16 -17.69
CA VAL A 45 28.19 0.25 -18.66
C VAL A 45 26.91 0.56 -17.90
N PHE A 46 26.34 1.73 -18.17
CA PHE A 46 25.01 2.09 -17.71
C PHE A 46 24.03 0.97 -18.08
N ALA A 47 23.24 0.50 -17.10
CA ALA A 47 22.24 -0.55 -17.30
C ALA A 47 21.39 -0.26 -18.56
N GLU A 48 21.13 -1.29 -19.37
CA GLU A 48 20.38 -1.11 -20.61
C GLU A 48 18.96 -0.59 -20.32
N PRO A 49 18.38 0.26 -21.20
CA PRO A 49 17.04 0.81 -21.01
C PRO A 49 15.97 -0.26 -20.72
N GLU A 50 16.09 -1.44 -21.36
CA GLU A 50 15.18 -2.58 -21.19
C GLU A 50 15.26 -3.21 -19.80
N GLU A 51 16.45 -3.27 -19.20
CA GLU A 51 16.66 -3.72 -17.82
C GLU A 51 16.03 -2.72 -16.83
N MET A 52 16.16 -1.42 -17.12
CA MET A 52 15.60 -0.36 -16.30
C MET A 52 14.06 -0.33 -16.34
N GLU A 53 13.45 -0.60 -17.50
CA GLU A 53 11.99 -0.78 -17.63
C GLU A 53 11.49 -2.01 -16.88
N SER A 54 12.16 -3.16 -17.05
CA SER A 54 11.83 -4.40 -16.35
C SER A 54 11.89 -4.22 -14.82
N LEU A 55 12.91 -3.50 -14.35
CA LEU A 55 13.06 -3.13 -12.93
C LEU A 55 11.93 -2.21 -12.46
N ALA A 56 11.56 -1.20 -13.24
CA ALA A 56 10.46 -0.31 -12.91
C ALA A 56 9.12 -1.07 -12.78
N LEU A 57 8.86 -2.04 -13.68
CA LEU A 57 7.69 -2.91 -13.61
C LEU A 57 7.69 -3.80 -12.37
N LEU A 58 8.82 -4.42 -12.03
CA LEU A 58 8.97 -5.22 -10.81
C LEU A 58 8.71 -4.39 -9.55
N MET A 59 9.22 -3.15 -9.51
CA MET A 59 8.95 -2.23 -8.42
C MET A 59 7.46 -1.87 -8.34
N ALA A 60 6.84 -1.54 -9.47
CA ALA A 60 5.41 -1.24 -9.53
C ALA A 60 4.54 -2.42 -9.06
N CYS A 61 4.88 -3.65 -9.44
CA CYS A 61 4.23 -4.87 -8.95
C CYS A 61 4.37 -5.02 -7.43
N SER A 62 5.59 -4.87 -6.89
CA SER A 62 5.82 -5.00 -5.45
C SER A 62 5.07 -3.93 -4.64
N ILE A 63 5.07 -2.67 -5.11
CA ILE A 63 4.35 -1.56 -4.45
C ILE A 63 2.84 -1.81 -4.48
N THR A 64 2.28 -2.16 -5.64
CA THR A 64 0.84 -2.42 -5.76
C THR A 64 0.42 -3.63 -4.94
N HIS A 65 1.24 -4.69 -4.87
CA HIS A 65 0.99 -5.84 -4.01
C HIS A 65 0.95 -5.46 -2.52
N GLN A 66 1.92 -4.65 -2.05
CA GLN A 66 1.90 -4.15 -0.68
C GLN A 66 0.66 -3.30 -0.38
N LEU A 67 0.23 -2.51 -1.35
CA LEU A 67 -0.99 -1.72 -1.25
C LEU A 67 -2.25 -2.61 -1.16
N GLN A 68 -2.32 -3.70 -1.94
CA GLN A 68 -3.40 -4.70 -1.81
C GLN A 68 -3.44 -5.27 -0.39
N VAL A 69 -2.31 -5.83 0.09
CA VAL A 69 -2.22 -6.44 1.42
C VAL A 69 -2.65 -5.46 2.52
N THR A 70 -2.30 -4.19 2.36
CA THR A 70 -2.70 -3.14 3.29
C THR A 70 -4.19 -2.85 3.17
N CYS A 71 -4.72 -2.68 1.96
CA CYS A 71 -6.13 -2.41 1.72
C CYS A 71 -7.02 -3.56 2.22
N TYR A 72 -6.59 -4.82 2.09
CA TYR A 72 -7.26 -5.97 2.71
C TYR A 72 -7.39 -5.85 4.23
N LYS A 73 -6.34 -5.39 4.92
CA LYS A 73 -6.40 -5.14 6.36
C LYS A 73 -7.38 -4.02 6.69
N ILE A 74 -7.43 -2.99 5.85
CA ILE A 74 -8.36 -1.86 6.04
C ILE A 74 -9.80 -2.33 5.83
N VAL A 75 -10.10 -3.10 4.78
CA VAL A 75 -11.41 -3.71 4.54
C VAL A 75 -11.88 -4.51 5.75
N SER A 76 -10.99 -5.27 6.39
CA SER A 76 -11.30 -5.98 7.63
C SER A 76 -11.49 -5.04 8.82
N ALA A 77 -10.68 -3.98 8.94
CA ALA A 77 -10.73 -3.04 10.05
C ALA A 77 -11.94 -2.09 10.02
N ILE A 78 -12.56 -1.86 8.86
CA ILE A 78 -13.72 -0.96 8.72
C ILE A 78 -15.07 -1.67 8.80
N GLN A 79 -15.09 -2.92 9.26
CA GLN A 79 -16.33 -3.67 9.42
C GLN A 79 -17.28 -2.93 10.36
N GLY A 80 -18.52 -2.72 9.89
CA GLY A 80 -19.55 -2.01 10.64
C GLY A 80 -19.58 -0.49 10.44
N LEU A 81 -18.70 0.09 9.62
CA LEU A 81 -18.88 1.45 9.10
C LEU A 81 -20.05 1.54 8.10
N PRO A 82 -20.54 2.73 7.73
CA PRO A 82 -21.53 2.89 6.67
C PRO A 82 -21.16 2.13 5.38
N SER A 83 -22.14 1.47 4.76
CA SER A 83 -21.93 0.64 3.56
C SER A 83 -21.37 1.44 2.38
N SER A 84 -21.68 2.73 2.29
CA SER A 84 -21.10 3.65 1.29
C SER A 84 -19.58 3.74 1.41
N LEU A 85 -19.04 3.89 2.63
CA LEU A 85 -17.60 3.96 2.89
C LEU A 85 -16.93 2.60 2.68
N GLN A 86 -17.55 1.52 3.17
CA GLN A 86 -17.04 0.18 2.91
C GLN A 86 -16.98 -0.13 1.40
N GLY A 87 -18.00 0.30 0.64
CA GLY A 87 -18.04 0.17 -0.81
C GLY A 87 -16.88 0.89 -1.50
N LYS A 88 -16.59 2.13 -1.09
CA LYS A 88 -15.46 2.93 -1.60
C LYS A 88 -14.11 2.25 -1.36
N VAL A 89 -13.86 1.74 -0.15
CA VAL A 89 -12.59 1.05 0.15
C VAL A 89 -12.46 -0.26 -0.64
N LYS A 90 -13.57 -1.01 -0.82
CA LYS A 90 -13.57 -2.20 -1.71
C LYS A 90 -13.30 -1.82 -3.17
N GLN A 91 -13.84 -0.70 -3.64
CA GLN A 91 -13.55 -0.19 -4.98
C GLN A 91 -12.08 0.20 -5.12
N SER A 92 -11.48 0.82 -4.10
CA SER A 92 -10.04 1.09 -4.07
C SER A 92 -9.24 -0.21 -4.19
N LEU A 93 -9.57 -1.24 -3.41
CA LEU A 93 -8.91 -2.55 -3.49
C LEU A 93 -8.98 -3.14 -4.91
N SER A 94 -10.18 -3.18 -5.52
CA SER A 94 -10.36 -3.67 -6.89
C SER A 94 -9.54 -2.87 -7.91
N THR A 95 -9.44 -1.55 -7.74
CA THR A 95 -8.63 -0.69 -8.59
C THR A 95 -7.13 -0.99 -8.46
N ILE A 96 -6.66 -1.28 -7.24
CA ILE A 96 -5.27 -1.67 -6.97
C ILE A 96 -4.97 -3.05 -7.56
N GLU A 97 -5.93 -3.99 -7.50
CA GLU A 97 -5.83 -5.30 -8.14
C GLU A 97 -5.68 -5.19 -9.66
N GLU A 98 -6.49 -4.36 -10.31
CA GLU A 98 -6.35 -4.07 -11.74
C GLU A 98 -4.97 -3.48 -12.09
N LEU A 99 -4.45 -2.56 -11.26
CA LEU A 99 -3.14 -1.96 -11.46
C LEU A 99 -2.02 -3.01 -11.34
N HIS A 100 -2.07 -3.84 -10.30
CA HIS A 100 -1.12 -4.92 -10.12
C HIS A 100 -1.14 -5.89 -11.30
N THR A 101 -2.32 -6.33 -11.73
CA THR A 101 -2.46 -7.21 -12.90
C THR A 101 -1.83 -6.57 -14.13
N SER A 102 -2.14 -5.29 -14.38
CA SER A 102 -1.58 -4.54 -15.53
C SER A 102 -0.06 -4.50 -15.51
N PHE A 103 0.55 -4.23 -14.34
CA PHE A 103 2.01 -4.24 -14.20
C PHE A 103 2.62 -5.63 -14.34
N SER A 104 1.95 -6.66 -13.82
CA SER A 104 2.46 -8.04 -13.86
C SER A 104 2.41 -8.68 -15.24
N THR A 105 1.54 -8.20 -16.12
CA THR A 105 1.36 -8.73 -17.49
C THR A 105 2.11 -7.93 -18.55
N ALA A 106 2.64 -6.75 -18.21
CA ALA A 106 3.37 -5.90 -19.14
C ALA A 106 4.78 -6.44 -19.36
N ASN A 107 5.26 -6.42 -20.61
CA ASN A 107 6.64 -6.77 -20.95
C ASN A 107 7.52 -5.52 -21.07
N SER A 108 6.92 -4.36 -21.35
CA SER A 108 7.56 -3.05 -21.37
C SER A 108 6.65 -1.99 -20.75
N LEU A 109 7.23 -0.87 -20.31
CA LEU A 109 6.43 0.28 -19.86
C LEU A 109 5.55 0.86 -20.99
N GLN A 110 5.90 0.63 -22.25
CA GLN A 110 5.12 1.09 -23.41
C GLN A 110 3.81 0.30 -23.60
N ASP A 111 3.78 -0.96 -23.13
CA ASP A 111 2.55 -1.78 -23.11
C ASP A 111 1.50 -1.21 -22.15
N LEU A 112 1.95 -0.38 -21.21
CA LEU A 112 1.08 0.33 -20.30
C LEU A 112 0.48 1.55 -21.03
N SER A 113 -0.65 1.35 -21.72
CA SER A 113 -1.58 2.42 -22.11
C SER A 113 -2.27 3.05 -20.87
N ILE A 114 -1.51 3.58 -19.90
CA ILE A 114 -2.03 3.76 -18.54
C ILE A 114 -1.50 5.01 -17.81
N GLY A 115 -0.81 5.96 -18.44
CA GLY A 115 -0.34 7.16 -17.72
C GLY A 115 -1.48 7.97 -17.07
N VAL A 116 -2.46 8.41 -17.88
CA VAL A 116 -3.61 9.21 -17.42
C VAL A 116 -4.61 8.35 -16.63
N LEU A 117 -4.81 7.09 -17.02
CA LEU A 117 -5.75 6.19 -16.35
C LEU A 117 -5.23 5.76 -14.98
N THR A 118 -3.93 5.47 -14.83
CA THR A 118 -3.30 5.13 -13.53
C THR A 118 -3.38 6.31 -12.59
N GLN A 119 -3.02 7.52 -13.05
CA GLN A 119 -3.08 8.70 -12.21
C GLN A 119 -4.49 8.98 -11.70
N ARG A 120 -5.51 8.86 -12.58
CA ARG A 120 -6.91 9.00 -12.17
C ARG A 120 -7.34 7.93 -11.18
N LYS A 121 -6.97 6.66 -11.42
CA LYS A 121 -7.24 5.54 -10.50
C LYS A 121 -6.63 5.78 -9.11
N LEU A 122 -5.38 6.25 -9.06
CA LEU A 122 -4.71 6.58 -7.81
C LEU A 122 -5.35 7.77 -7.08
N ALA A 123 -5.77 8.80 -7.80
CA ALA A 123 -6.48 9.94 -7.23
C ALA A 123 -7.81 9.53 -6.58
N VAL A 124 -8.58 8.66 -7.23
CA VAL A 124 -9.84 8.11 -6.67
C VAL A 124 -9.56 7.29 -5.41
N ILE A 125 -8.52 6.46 -5.41
CA ILE A 125 -8.12 5.71 -4.21
C ILE A 125 -7.79 6.67 -3.06
N GLN A 126 -7.02 7.74 -3.32
CA GLN A 126 -6.67 8.74 -2.31
C GLN A 126 -7.91 9.45 -1.77
N GLU A 127 -8.79 9.94 -2.63
CA GLU A 127 -10.04 10.61 -2.26
C GLU A 127 -10.89 9.74 -1.32
N TYR A 128 -11.06 8.45 -1.66
CA TYR A 128 -11.83 7.52 -0.84
C TYR A 128 -11.20 7.24 0.52
N MET A 129 -9.86 7.17 0.58
CA MET A 129 -9.13 6.99 1.82
C MET A 129 -9.19 8.25 2.71
N GLU A 130 -9.14 9.43 2.10
CA GLU A 130 -9.30 10.71 2.82
C GLU A 130 -10.70 10.87 3.39
N GLU A 131 -11.74 10.54 2.62
CA GLU A 131 -13.14 10.58 3.09
C GLU A 131 -13.37 9.60 4.25
N LEU A 132 -12.79 8.40 4.18
CA LEU A 132 -12.82 7.45 5.30
C LEU A 132 -12.20 8.06 6.56
N LEU A 133 -11.02 8.68 6.43
CA LEU A 133 -10.34 9.31 7.57
C LEU A 133 -11.11 10.51 8.12
N ASP A 134 -11.74 11.30 7.26
CA ASP A 134 -12.56 12.43 7.66
C ASP A 134 -13.81 11.99 8.42
N TYR A 135 -14.48 10.94 7.94
CA TYR A 135 -15.61 10.33 8.63
C TYR A 135 -15.24 9.86 10.04
N LEU A 136 -14.10 9.18 10.20
CA LEU A 136 -13.64 8.66 11.49
C LEU A 136 -13.24 9.77 12.48
N LYS A 137 -12.86 10.95 12.01
CA LYS A 137 -12.56 12.11 12.87
C LYS A 137 -13.83 12.79 13.37
N THR A 138 -14.86 12.84 12.53
CA THR A 138 -16.09 13.59 12.78
C THR A 138 -17.20 12.74 13.41
N ASN A 139 -17.05 11.42 13.42
CA ASN A 139 -18.06 10.49 13.91
C ASN A 139 -17.48 9.43 14.86
N ILE A 140 -18.32 8.94 15.76
CA ILE A 140 -18.04 7.76 16.60
C ILE A 140 -19.05 6.67 16.20
N PRO A 141 -18.75 5.86 15.18
CA PRO A 141 -19.67 4.86 14.67
C PRO A 141 -19.87 3.72 15.69
N LEU A 142 -21.08 3.62 16.25
CA LEU A 142 -21.43 2.60 17.26
C LEU A 142 -21.34 1.16 16.75
N SER A 143 -21.55 0.96 15.44
CA SER A 143 -21.49 -0.34 14.79
C SER A 143 -20.08 -0.75 14.38
N TRP A 144 -19.08 0.12 14.56
CA TRP A 144 -17.71 -0.15 14.12
C TRP A 144 -17.04 -1.20 15.01
N LEU A 145 -16.64 -2.30 14.39
CA LEU A 145 -15.90 -3.38 15.04
C LEU A 145 -14.43 -3.00 15.11
N VAL A 146 -14.01 -2.47 16.26
CA VAL A 146 -12.59 -2.29 16.56
C VAL A 146 -12.04 -3.57 17.20
N GLY A 147 -10.85 -4.00 16.78
CA GLY A 147 -10.16 -5.16 17.36
C GLY A 147 -9.00 -5.65 16.48
N PRO A 148 -8.24 -6.66 16.92
CA PRO A 148 -8.44 -7.46 18.14
C PRO A 148 -7.99 -6.73 19.42
N PHE A 149 -8.68 -7.00 20.53
CA PHE A 149 -8.28 -6.55 21.88
C PHE A 149 -7.83 -7.76 22.70
N SER A 150 -6.69 -7.63 23.38
CA SER A 150 -6.24 -8.63 24.36
C SER A 150 -6.63 -8.17 25.76
N PRO A 151 -7.14 -9.06 26.63
CA PRO A 151 -7.34 -8.74 28.03
C PRO A 151 -5.99 -8.38 28.67
N ARG A 152 -6.00 -7.43 29.61
CA ARG A 152 -4.81 -7.10 30.39
C ARG A 152 -4.63 -8.20 31.44
N GLU A 153 -3.45 -8.82 31.49
CA GLU A 153 -3.11 -9.73 32.59
C GLU A 153 -3.10 -8.89 33.89
N GLU A 154 -3.98 -9.24 34.83
CA GLU A 154 -3.95 -8.67 36.18
C GLU A 154 -2.79 -9.35 36.92
N GLU A 155 -1.74 -8.58 37.25
CA GLU A 155 -0.68 -9.04 38.16
C GLU A 155 -1.27 -9.18 39.58
N GLU A 156 -1.28 -10.41 40.10
CA GLU A 156 -1.61 -10.77 41.49
C GLU A 156 -0.49 -10.40 42.48
#